data_AF-A0A930V586-F1
#
_entry.id   AF-A0A930V586-F1
#
_cell.length_a   1.000
_cell.length_b   1.000
_cell.length_c   1.000
_cell.angle_alpha   90.00
_cell.angle_beta   90.00
_cell.angle_gamma   90.00
#
_symmetry.space_group_name_H-M   'P 1'
#
loop_
_entity.id
_entity.type
_entity.pdbx_description
1 polymer ?
#
loop_
_entity_poly.entity_id
_entity_poly.type
_entity_poly.pdbx_seq_one_letter_code
_entity_poly.pdbx_strand_id
1 'polypeptide(L)'
;MTDPRTDRGGARPAVPTPTPALRDVVWACLRPALRLRLALFRRAVRSGTFPPAATAPPSLLDDVTADRVAYVGNAAAARFGVLEEELTTLSRVAAAVGSARGRPFVWVEGPAQVLTAREAADEPASAVPDVDAVVVALGFSDVLLMTSAAAWRRDLDRLLDAARHPGSVLSPVLVAGIPPIDRLRLTSRGARGRVHGQIARLNAESERLVRERGDCVFVPFPEPEPAVGSARLNGQLWSWRRVHELWAASLWPELVRVLDESS
;
A
#
# COMPACT_ATOMS: atom_id res chain seq x y z
N MET A 1 -73.02 -5.13 -10.22
CA MET A 1 -72.54 -5.75 -11.47
C MET A 1 -71.16 -5.18 -11.75
N THR A 2 -70.16 -5.95 -11.32
CA THR A 2 -68.70 -5.96 -11.53
C THR A 2 -67.99 -4.82 -12.27
N ASP A 3 -67.12 -4.13 -11.52
CA ASP A 3 -65.95 -3.35 -11.99
C ASP A 3 -64.68 -4.21 -11.80
N PRO A 4 -63.85 -4.44 -12.84
CA PRO A 4 -62.52 -4.99 -12.67
C PRO A 4 -61.45 -3.94 -13.06
N ARG A 5 -60.91 -3.26 -12.04
CA ARG A 5 -59.60 -2.60 -12.12
C ARG A 5 -58.52 -3.65 -12.43
N THR A 6 -57.95 -3.58 -13.62
CA THR A 6 -56.78 -4.37 -14.00
C THR A 6 -55.52 -3.59 -13.64
N ASP A 7 -54.88 -4.04 -12.57
CA ASP A 7 -53.56 -3.62 -12.12
C ASP A 7 -52.49 -4.13 -13.13
N ARG A 8 -51.98 -3.24 -13.98
CA ARG A 8 -50.83 -3.53 -14.84
C ARG A 8 -49.57 -3.07 -14.13
N GLY A 9 -48.98 -3.98 -13.36
CA GLY A 9 -47.62 -3.87 -12.84
C GLY A 9 -46.62 -3.68 -13.99
N GLY A 10 -46.11 -2.46 -14.14
CA GLY A 10 -45.01 -2.14 -15.04
C GLY A 10 -43.73 -2.78 -14.50
N ALA A 11 -43.29 -3.88 -15.12
CA ALA A 11 -41.97 -4.45 -14.89
C ALA A 11 -40.90 -3.41 -15.30
N ARG A 12 -40.08 -2.98 -14.34
CA ARG A 12 -38.87 -2.19 -14.64
C ARG A 12 -37.96 -3.00 -15.59
N PRO A 13 -37.38 -2.38 -16.63
CA PRO A 13 -36.44 -3.08 -17.50
C PRO A 13 -35.25 -3.56 -16.67
N ALA A 14 -34.93 -4.85 -16.81
CA ALA A 14 -33.74 -5.44 -16.21
C ALA A 14 -32.50 -4.72 -16.75
N VAL A 15 -31.71 -4.13 -15.85
CA VAL A 15 -30.39 -3.58 -16.18
C VAL A 15 -29.52 -4.75 -16.65
N PRO A 16 -28.98 -4.74 -17.88
CA PRO A 16 -28.11 -5.82 -18.33
C PRO A 16 -26.88 -5.89 -17.42
N THR A 17 -26.63 -7.08 -16.88
CA THR A 17 -25.41 -7.35 -16.13
C THR A 17 -24.21 -7.18 -17.05
N PRO A 18 -23.19 -6.40 -16.65
CA PRO A 18 -22.02 -6.20 -17.50
C PRO A 18 -21.34 -7.56 -17.72
N THR A 19 -21.20 -7.94 -18.99
CA THR A 19 -20.52 -9.17 -19.39
C THR A 19 -19.05 -9.04 -18.99
N PRO A 20 -18.47 -10.00 -18.25
CA PRO A 20 -17.07 -9.91 -17.85
C PRO A 20 -16.20 -9.82 -19.11
N ALA A 21 -15.30 -8.84 -19.15
CA ALA A 21 -14.40 -8.70 -20.29
C ALA A 21 -13.61 -10.00 -20.45
N LEU A 22 -13.30 -10.42 -21.69
CA LEU A 22 -12.54 -11.65 -21.99
C LEU A 22 -11.26 -11.81 -21.13
N ARG A 23 -10.66 -10.67 -20.76
CA ARG A 23 -9.53 -10.57 -19.82
C ARG A 23 -9.83 -11.12 -18.43
N ASP A 24 -11.02 -10.86 -17.88
CA ASP A 24 -11.41 -11.28 -16.53
C ASP A 24 -11.58 -12.79 -16.42
N VAL A 25 -12.01 -13.45 -17.50
CA VAL A 25 -12.15 -14.92 -17.59
C VAL A 25 -10.77 -15.60 -17.60
N VAL A 26 -9.83 -15.09 -18.40
CA VAL A 26 -8.45 -15.61 -18.43
C VAL A 26 -7.78 -15.51 -17.06
N TRP A 27 -7.98 -14.39 -16.36
CA TRP A 27 -7.45 -14.23 -15.01
C TRP A 27 -8.13 -15.13 -13.99
N ALA A 28 -9.44 -15.35 -14.12
CA ALA A 28 -10.16 -16.29 -13.25
C ALA A 28 -9.56 -17.70 -13.32
N CYS A 29 -9.18 -18.16 -14.52
CA CYS A 29 -8.50 -19.46 -14.69
C CYS A 29 -7.07 -19.48 -14.13
N LEU A 30 -6.35 -18.36 -14.14
CA LEU A 30 -4.99 -18.25 -13.61
C LEU A 30 -4.93 -18.00 -12.09
N ARG A 31 -6.05 -17.58 -11.46
CA ARG A 31 -6.12 -17.27 -10.02
C ARG A 31 -5.55 -18.37 -9.11
N PRO A 32 -5.81 -19.67 -9.32
CA PRO A 32 -5.23 -20.72 -8.46
C PRO A 32 -3.71 -20.72 -8.50
N ALA A 33 -3.12 -20.58 -9.70
CA ALA A 33 -1.67 -20.53 -9.87
C ALA A 33 -1.05 -19.27 -9.24
N LEU A 34 -1.74 -18.11 -9.36
CA LEU A 34 -1.29 -16.86 -8.73
C LEU A 34 -1.37 -16.94 -7.20
N ARG A 35 -2.41 -17.57 -6.65
CA ARG A 35 -2.54 -17.83 -5.21
C ARG A 35 -1.45 -18.78 -4.71
N LEU A 36 -1.13 -19.84 -5.46
CA LEU A 36 -0.02 -20.72 -5.13
C LEU A 36 1.31 -19.96 -5.14
N ARG A 37 1.55 -19.11 -6.15
CA ARG A 37 2.73 -18.25 -6.21
C ARG A 37 2.80 -17.30 -5.01
N LEU A 38 1.68 -16.72 -4.60
CA LEU A 38 1.62 -15.87 -3.39
C LEU A 38 1.88 -16.68 -2.12
N ALA A 39 1.37 -17.90 -2.00
CA ALA A 39 1.66 -18.78 -0.87
C ALA A 39 3.15 -19.15 -0.80
N LEU A 40 3.80 -19.39 -1.94
CA LEU A 40 5.25 -19.59 -2.00
C LEU A 40 6.02 -18.32 -1.63
N PHE A 41 5.59 -17.16 -2.11
CA PHE A 41 6.18 -15.86 -1.72
C PHE A 41 6.03 -15.61 -0.22
N ARG A 42 4.86 -15.88 0.36
CA ARG A 42 4.62 -15.84 1.82
C ARG A 42 5.59 -16.70 2.58
N ARG A 43 5.77 -17.94 2.13
CA ARG A 43 6.71 -18.86 2.75
C ARG A 43 8.13 -18.31 2.69
N ALA A 44 8.55 -17.79 1.54
CA ALA A 44 9.88 -17.19 1.37
C ALA A 44 10.09 -15.94 2.24
N VAL A 45 9.07 -15.08 2.39
CA VAL A 45 9.10 -13.92 3.29
C VAL A 45 9.11 -14.35 4.76
N ARG A 46 8.44 -15.44 5.14
CA ARG A 46 8.50 -15.93 6.53
C ARG A 46 9.83 -16.59 6.87
N SER A 47 10.48 -17.21 5.89
CA SER A 47 11.78 -17.87 6.07
C SER A 47 12.96 -16.97 5.75
N GLY A 48 12.73 -15.73 5.31
CA GLY A 48 13.79 -14.81 4.93
C GLY A 48 14.46 -14.19 6.16
N THR A 49 15.73 -13.85 6.01
CA THR A 49 16.45 -13.06 7.00
C THR A 49 16.20 -11.58 6.72
N PHE A 50 15.45 -10.94 7.61
CA PHE A 50 15.23 -9.49 7.61
C PHE A 50 15.87 -8.90 8.86
N PRO A 51 16.25 -7.61 8.84
CA PRO A 51 16.53 -6.89 10.07
C PRO A 51 15.36 -7.11 11.06
N PRO A 52 15.64 -7.32 12.35
CA PRO A 52 14.59 -7.36 13.35
C PRO A 52 13.78 -6.06 13.26
N ALA A 53 12.46 -6.16 13.42
CA ALA A 53 11.66 -4.95 13.54
C ALA A 53 12.25 -4.11 14.67
N ALA A 54 12.51 -2.83 14.41
CA ALA A 54 12.91 -1.91 15.44
C ALA A 54 11.72 -1.74 16.39
N THR A 55 11.66 -2.56 17.44
CA THR A 55 10.69 -2.37 18.50
C THR A 55 11.04 -1.05 19.17
N ALA A 56 10.20 -0.05 18.99
CA ALA A 56 10.35 1.18 19.74
C ALA A 56 10.34 0.84 21.24
N PRO A 57 11.25 1.39 22.04
CA PRO A 57 11.20 1.17 23.48
C PRO A 57 9.81 1.60 23.98
N PRO A 58 9.18 0.85 24.89
CA PRO A 58 7.82 1.15 25.36
C PRO A 58 7.66 2.62 25.81
N SER A 59 8.71 3.19 26.40
CA SER A 59 8.76 4.60 26.81
C SER A 59 8.55 5.61 25.68
N LEU A 60 8.92 5.28 24.43
CA LEU A 60 8.69 6.14 23.26
C LEU A 60 7.28 6.02 22.69
N LEU A 61 6.58 4.91 22.94
CA LEU A 61 5.18 4.76 22.56
C LEU A 61 4.25 5.56 23.49
N ASP A 62 4.67 5.69 24.76
CA ASP A 62 3.98 6.48 25.79
C ASP A 62 4.42 7.96 25.82
N ASP A 63 5.43 8.33 25.03
CA ASP A 63 5.93 9.70 24.96
C ASP A 63 5.00 10.57 24.12
N VAL A 64 4.24 11.45 24.79
CA VAL A 64 3.32 12.40 24.16
C VAL A 64 4.00 13.43 23.26
N THR A 65 5.32 13.58 23.36
CA THR A 65 6.10 14.47 22.49
C THR A 65 6.57 13.79 21.21
N ALA A 66 6.51 12.46 21.14
CA ALA A 66 6.89 11.70 19.97
C ALA A 66 5.81 11.77 18.88
N ASP A 67 6.24 11.82 17.62
CA ASP A 67 5.35 11.61 16.48
C ASP A 67 5.12 10.10 16.31
N ARG A 68 3.90 9.65 16.59
CA ARG A 68 3.47 8.25 16.53
C ARG A 68 2.79 8.02 15.18
N VAL A 69 3.43 7.26 14.30
CA VAL A 69 2.89 7.01 12.95
C VAL A 69 2.63 5.54 12.74
N ALA A 70 1.39 5.18 12.41
CA ALA A 70 1.04 3.81 12.09
C ALA A 70 1.54 3.42 10.68
N TYR A 71 2.11 2.23 10.55
CA TYR A 71 2.44 1.65 9.26
C TYR A 71 1.49 0.49 8.94
N VAL A 72 0.73 0.63 7.86
CA VAL A 72 -0.18 -0.38 7.34
C VAL A 72 0.41 -0.98 6.07
N GLY A 73 1.00 -2.15 6.22
CA GLY A 73 1.64 -2.87 5.14
C GLY A 73 2.35 -4.10 5.68
N ASN A 74 2.98 -4.87 4.81
CA ASN A 74 3.90 -5.89 5.29
C ASN A 74 5.19 -5.17 5.73
N ALA A 75 5.42 -5.07 7.04
CA ALA A 75 6.61 -4.43 7.58
C ALA A 75 7.89 -5.21 7.24
N ALA A 76 7.82 -6.54 7.07
CA ALA A 76 8.92 -7.32 6.50
C ALA A 76 9.14 -7.00 5.00
N ALA A 77 8.11 -6.58 4.27
CA ALA A 77 8.26 -6.06 2.91
C ALA A 77 8.92 -4.67 2.88
N ALA A 78 8.66 -3.83 3.88
CA ALA A 78 9.35 -2.54 4.08
C ALA A 78 10.84 -2.69 4.46
N ARG A 79 11.27 -3.92 4.76
CA ARG A 79 12.64 -4.31 5.08
C ARG A 79 13.23 -5.28 4.04
N PHE A 80 12.51 -5.52 2.94
CA PHE A 80 12.82 -6.62 2.03
C PHE A 80 14.07 -6.36 1.20
N GLY A 81 15.02 -7.29 1.25
CA GLY A 81 16.21 -7.26 0.40
C GLY A 81 17.35 -6.37 0.90
N VAL A 82 17.27 -5.91 2.15
CA VAL A 82 18.37 -5.31 2.90
C VAL A 82 18.62 -6.10 4.19
N LEU A 83 19.86 -6.08 4.70
CA LEU A 83 20.26 -6.79 5.92
C LEU A 83 20.49 -5.86 7.12
N GLU A 84 20.52 -4.55 6.88
CA GLU A 84 20.74 -3.51 7.89
C GLU A 84 19.46 -2.67 8.02
N GLU A 85 18.99 -2.44 9.24
CA GLU A 85 17.75 -1.68 9.53
C GLU A 85 17.84 -0.24 9.02
N GLU A 86 19.01 0.40 9.12
CA GLU A 86 19.30 1.74 8.59
C GLU A 86 19.09 1.84 7.06
N LEU A 87 19.13 0.70 6.36
CA LEU A 87 18.91 0.61 4.93
C LEU A 87 17.45 0.39 4.55
N THR A 88 16.51 0.39 5.50
CA THR A 88 15.08 0.23 5.24
C THR A 88 14.43 1.58 4.91
N THR A 89 13.21 1.55 4.38
CA THR A 89 12.44 2.80 4.18
C THR A 89 12.01 3.38 5.51
N LEU A 90 11.58 2.52 6.44
CA LEU A 90 11.05 2.93 7.74
C LEU A 90 12.09 3.69 8.56
N SER A 91 13.30 3.16 8.69
CA SER A 91 14.34 3.82 9.48
C SER A 91 14.81 5.14 8.84
N ARG A 92 14.87 5.20 7.50
CA ARG A 92 15.21 6.45 6.80
C ARG A 92 14.15 7.53 6.99
N VAL A 93 12.88 7.18 6.88
CA VAL A 93 11.78 8.11 7.13
C VAL A 93 11.80 8.56 8.59
N ALA A 94 11.94 7.65 9.54
CA ALA A 94 11.99 7.98 10.96
C ALA A 94 13.12 8.97 11.27
N ALA A 95 14.33 8.71 10.75
CA ALA A 95 15.47 9.60 10.93
C ALA A 95 15.25 10.98 10.28
N ALA A 96 14.71 11.01 9.05
CA ALA A 96 14.47 12.26 8.33
C ALA A 96 13.38 13.11 8.99
N VAL A 97 12.24 12.52 9.37
CA VAL A 97 11.14 13.23 10.05
C VAL A 97 11.57 13.70 11.43
N GLY A 98 12.20 12.83 12.24
CA GLY A 98 12.67 13.21 13.57
C GLY A 98 13.70 14.33 13.52
N SER A 99 14.62 14.31 12.54
CA SER A 99 15.56 15.41 12.32
C SER A 99 14.88 16.69 11.84
N ALA A 100 13.88 16.61 10.98
CA ALA A 100 13.21 17.77 10.40
C ALA A 100 12.32 18.50 11.43
N ARG A 101 11.62 17.74 12.29
CA ARG A 101 10.71 18.28 13.30
C ARG A 101 11.38 18.52 14.66
N GLY A 102 12.58 17.98 14.88
CA GLY A 102 13.27 18.05 16.16
C GLY A 102 12.53 17.29 17.28
N ARG A 103 11.72 16.29 16.92
CA ARG A 103 10.89 15.47 17.82
C ARG A 103 11.29 14.01 17.69
N PRO A 104 11.12 13.20 18.76
CA PRO A 104 11.21 11.75 18.62
C PRO A 104 10.17 11.26 17.60
N PHE A 105 10.53 10.25 16.81
CA PHE A 105 9.62 9.63 15.84
C PHE A 105 9.52 8.15 16.13
N VAL A 106 8.30 7.60 16.10
CA VAL A 106 8.06 6.19 16.33
C VAL A 106 7.08 5.58 15.32
N TRP A 107 7.50 4.46 14.73
CA TRP A 107 6.60 3.61 13.95
C TRP A 107 5.76 2.73 14.87
N VAL A 108 4.46 2.74 14.64
CA VAL A 108 3.50 1.85 15.26
C VAL A 108 3.10 0.79 14.25
N GLU A 109 3.64 -0.42 14.39
CA GLU A 109 3.34 -1.55 13.51
C GLU A 109 2.20 -2.38 14.12
N GLY A 110 1.17 -2.70 13.32
CA GLY A 110 0.10 -3.60 13.75
C GLY A 110 0.60 -5.04 13.94
N PRO A 111 -0.12 -5.87 14.73
CA PRO A 111 0.29 -7.25 15.01
C PRO A 111 0.22 -8.17 13.77
N ALA A 112 -0.54 -7.79 12.74
CA ALA A 112 -0.76 -8.59 11.55
C ALA A 112 0.15 -8.19 10.38
N GLN A 113 0.80 -9.19 9.78
CA GLN A 113 1.58 -9.04 8.55
C GLN A 113 0.63 -9.05 7.33
N VAL A 114 0.12 -7.89 6.96
CA VAL A 114 -0.83 -7.74 5.84
C VAL A 114 -0.10 -7.72 4.50
N LEU A 115 -0.53 -8.54 3.54
CA LEU A 115 0.17 -8.70 2.26
C LEU A 115 -0.60 -8.16 1.07
N THR A 116 -1.92 -8.05 1.19
CA THR A 116 -2.83 -7.57 0.14
C THR A 116 -3.75 -6.49 0.68
N ALA A 117 -4.28 -5.62 -0.20
CA ALA A 117 -5.30 -4.64 0.21
C ALA A 117 -6.53 -5.29 0.83
N ARG A 118 -6.95 -6.45 0.31
CA ARG A 118 -8.08 -7.20 0.87
C ARG A 118 -7.83 -7.64 2.30
N GLU A 119 -6.67 -8.25 2.57
CA GLU A 119 -6.34 -8.71 3.92
C GLU A 119 -6.26 -7.53 4.88
N ALA A 120 -5.59 -6.44 4.48
CA ALA A 120 -5.53 -5.24 5.30
C ALA A 120 -6.92 -4.66 5.60
N ALA A 121 -7.83 -4.65 4.63
CA ALA A 121 -9.21 -4.17 4.81
C ALA A 121 -10.08 -5.08 5.67
N ASP A 122 -9.71 -6.35 5.81
CA ASP A 122 -10.41 -7.33 6.64
C ASP A 122 -9.81 -7.41 8.06
N GLU A 123 -8.68 -6.72 8.34
CA GLU A 123 -8.11 -6.60 9.68
C GLU A 123 -8.97 -5.66 10.56
N PRO A 124 -9.15 -5.98 11.86
CA PRO A 124 -9.95 -5.15 12.74
C PRO A 124 -9.29 -3.79 13.00
N ALA A 125 -10.03 -2.70 12.75
CA ALA A 125 -9.59 -1.31 12.97
C ALA A 125 -9.11 -1.03 14.41
N SER A 126 -9.61 -1.79 15.39
CA SER A 126 -9.20 -1.72 16.80
C SER A 126 -7.76 -2.16 17.07
N ALA A 127 -7.02 -2.60 16.04
CA ALA A 127 -5.63 -3.02 16.15
C ALA A 127 -4.61 -1.87 15.97
N VAL A 128 -5.05 -0.68 15.55
CA VAL A 128 -4.16 0.48 15.38
C VAL A 128 -4.29 1.40 16.60
N PRO A 129 -3.22 1.63 17.40
CA PRO A 129 -3.23 2.56 18.52
C PRO A 129 -3.58 4.00 18.11
N ASP A 130 -3.81 4.88 19.08
CA ASP A 130 -3.89 6.32 18.86
C ASP A 130 -2.56 6.84 18.26
N VAL A 131 -2.63 7.39 17.04
CA VAL A 131 -1.48 7.79 16.23
C VAL A 131 -1.74 9.13 15.55
N ASP A 132 -0.68 9.88 15.32
CA ASP A 132 -0.71 11.21 14.71
C ASP A 132 -0.84 11.15 13.18
N ALA A 133 -0.47 10.03 12.55
CA ALA A 133 -0.68 9.78 11.13
C ALA A 133 -0.67 8.28 10.80
N VAL A 134 -1.19 7.92 9.62
CA VAL A 134 -1.16 6.55 9.08
C VAL A 134 -0.50 6.53 7.71
N VAL A 135 0.43 5.60 7.50
CA VAL A 135 1.05 5.34 6.19
C VAL A 135 0.59 3.97 5.68
N VAL A 136 -0.19 3.96 4.61
CA VAL A 136 -0.65 2.76 3.91
C VAL A 136 0.28 2.46 2.74
N ALA A 137 0.97 1.33 2.81
CA ALA A 137 2.00 0.92 1.87
C ALA A 137 1.82 -0.55 1.47
N LEU A 138 1.00 -0.75 0.46
CA LEU A 138 0.54 -2.07 -0.02
C LEU A 138 0.69 -2.19 -1.54
N GLY A 139 0.35 -3.36 -2.08
CA GLY A 139 0.16 -3.54 -3.52
C GLY A 139 1.19 -4.43 -4.21
N PHE A 140 2.32 -4.77 -3.58
CA PHE A 140 3.29 -5.71 -4.14
C PHE A 140 2.61 -7.06 -4.47
N SER A 141 1.92 -7.65 -3.50
CA SER A 141 1.21 -8.92 -3.71
C SER A 141 0.03 -8.78 -4.66
N ASP A 142 -0.69 -7.66 -4.62
CA ASP A 142 -1.82 -7.40 -5.52
C ASP A 142 -1.39 -7.29 -6.99
N VAL A 143 -0.22 -6.71 -7.25
CA VAL A 143 0.40 -6.74 -8.58
C VAL A 143 0.72 -8.17 -9.00
N LEU A 144 1.31 -8.97 -8.11
CA LEU A 144 1.62 -10.37 -8.41
C LEU A 144 0.37 -11.25 -8.59
N LEU A 145 -0.72 -10.92 -7.91
CA LEU A 145 -2.03 -11.56 -8.04
C LEU A 145 -2.83 -11.05 -9.25
N MET A 146 -2.36 -10.00 -9.92
CA MET A 146 -3.09 -9.32 -10.99
C MET A 146 -4.50 -8.90 -10.51
N THR A 147 -4.58 -8.38 -9.28
CA THR A 147 -5.82 -7.87 -8.67
C THR A 147 -6.48 -6.87 -9.62
N SER A 148 -7.78 -7.02 -9.88
CA SER A 148 -8.48 -6.08 -10.76
C SER A 148 -8.54 -4.69 -10.12
N ALA A 149 -8.49 -3.63 -10.94
CA ALA A 149 -8.65 -2.24 -10.50
C ALA A 149 -9.88 -2.05 -9.59
N ALA A 150 -11.02 -2.64 -9.95
CA ALA A 150 -12.24 -2.54 -9.16
C ALA A 150 -12.12 -3.23 -7.79
N ALA A 151 -11.46 -4.39 -7.71
CA ALA A 151 -11.24 -5.06 -6.43
C ALA A 151 -10.23 -4.29 -5.58
N TRP A 152 -9.13 -3.83 -6.18
CA TRP A 152 -8.13 -2.99 -5.53
C TRP A 152 -8.77 -1.73 -4.95
N ARG A 153 -9.52 -0.98 -5.76
CA ARG A 153 -10.21 0.23 -5.34
C ARG A 153 -11.16 -0.03 -4.17
N ARG A 154 -12.04 -1.03 -4.29
CA ARG A 154 -13.00 -1.38 -3.21
C ARG A 154 -12.26 -1.74 -1.92
N ASP A 155 -11.22 -2.55 -2.00
CA ASP A 155 -10.51 -3.04 -0.82
C ASP A 155 -9.65 -1.93 -0.19
N LEU A 156 -9.01 -1.09 -1.01
CA LEU A 156 -8.31 0.10 -0.53
C LEU A 156 -9.27 1.10 0.12
N ASP A 157 -10.45 1.35 -0.46
CA ASP A 157 -11.45 2.26 0.11
C ASP A 157 -11.92 1.80 1.50
N ARG A 158 -12.24 0.50 1.63
CA ARG A 158 -12.55 -0.11 2.93
C ARG A 158 -11.42 0.02 3.94
N LEU A 159 -10.17 -0.15 3.49
CA LEU A 159 -9.00 0.02 4.35
C LEU A 159 -8.84 1.47 4.81
N LEU A 160 -9.04 2.45 3.93
CA LEU A 160 -8.94 3.86 4.27
C LEU A 160 -10.04 4.28 5.24
N ASP A 161 -11.23 3.68 5.15
CA ASP A 161 -12.28 3.86 6.17
C ASP A 161 -11.87 3.26 7.52
N ALA A 162 -11.28 2.06 7.53
CA ALA A 162 -10.83 1.40 8.75
C ALA A 162 -9.59 2.09 9.39
N ALA A 163 -8.74 2.72 8.58
CA ALA A 163 -7.60 3.50 9.04
C ALA A 163 -8.03 4.77 9.80
N ARG A 164 -9.31 5.15 9.72
CA ARG A 164 -9.89 6.24 10.52
C ARG A 164 -10.33 5.70 11.87
N HIS A 165 -9.77 6.24 12.94
CA HIS A 165 -10.30 5.99 14.27
C HIS A 165 -11.55 6.85 14.50
N PRO A 166 -12.71 6.27 14.86
CA PRO A 166 -13.85 7.04 15.30
C PRO A 166 -13.54 7.71 16.65
N GLY A 167 -13.38 9.04 16.66
CA GLY A 167 -13.27 9.83 17.89
C GLY A 167 -11.91 10.46 18.20
N SER A 168 -10.85 10.16 17.43
CA SER A 168 -9.64 10.99 17.40
C SER A 168 -9.80 12.09 16.34
N VAL A 169 -9.07 13.21 16.50
CA VAL A 169 -8.88 14.18 15.40
C VAL A 169 -8.40 13.37 14.20
N LEU A 170 -9.03 13.55 13.02
CA LEU A 170 -8.83 12.72 11.83
C LEU A 170 -7.33 12.58 11.51
N SER A 171 -6.70 11.49 11.97
CA SER A 171 -5.27 11.25 11.72
C SER A 171 -5.06 11.18 10.21
N PRO A 172 -4.23 12.04 9.61
CA PRO A 172 -4.02 12.06 8.17
C PRO A 172 -3.50 10.71 7.66
N VAL A 173 -4.01 10.28 6.51
CA VAL A 173 -3.64 9.02 5.89
C VAL A 173 -2.86 9.27 4.60
N LEU A 174 -1.62 8.76 4.56
CA LEU A 174 -0.77 8.72 3.37
C LEU A 174 -0.92 7.37 2.67
N VAL A 175 -1.17 7.38 1.38
CA VAL A 175 -1.21 6.18 0.53
C VAL A 175 0.03 6.18 -0.35
N ALA A 176 0.96 5.29 -0.06
CA ALA A 176 2.20 5.16 -0.78
C ALA A 176 2.01 4.46 -2.13
N GLY A 177 2.57 5.04 -3.19
CA GLY A 177 2.60 4.44 -4.52
C GLY A 177 3.40 3.13 -4.54
N ILE A 178 2.91 2.18 -5.33
CA ILE A 178 3.56 0.88 -5.52
C ILE A 178 4.88 1.10 -6.26
N PRO A 179 6.02 0.63 -5.73
CA PRO A 179 7.31 0.75 -6.40
C PRO A 179 7.34 -0.02 -7.74
N PRO A 180 8.22 0.36 -8.69
CA PRO A 180 8.34 -0.31 -9.99
C PRO A 180 9.02 -1.68 -9.87
N ILE A 181 8.30 -2.67 -9.34
CA ILE A 181 8.81 -4.03 -9.05
C ILE A 181 9.11 -4.84 -10.32
N ASP A 182 8.65 -4.36 -11.49
CA ASP A 182 9.07 -4.85 -12.80
C ASP A 182 10.56 -4.60 -13.07
N ARG A 183 11.15 -3.61 -12.39
CA ARG A 183 12.56 -3.24 -12.44
C ARG A 183 13.38 -3.88 -11.31
N LEU A 184 12.89 -4.96 -10.73
CA LEU A 184 13.68 -5.79 -9.83
C LEU A 184 14.27 -6.99 -10.59
N ARG A 185 15.44 -7.44 -10.14
CA ARG A 185 16.15 -8.59 -10.74
C ARG A 185 15.33 -9.87 -10.76
N LEU A 186 14.46 -10.04 -9.77
CA LEU A 186 13.61 -11.21 -9.60
C LEU A 186 12.48 -11.29 -10.64
N THR A 187 12.21 -10.20 -11.37
CA THR A 187 11.16 -10.16 -12.39
C THR A 187 11.67 -10.63 -13.75
N SER A 188 11.17 -11.78 -14.19
CA SER A 188 11.52 -12.37 -15.49
C SER A 188 11.16 -11.43 -16.64
N ARG A 189 11.99 -11.40 -17.70
CA ARG A 189 11.82 -10.47 -18.84
C ARG A 189 10.42 -10.54 -19.46
N GLY A 190 9.85 -11.74 -19.62
CA GLY A 190 8.51 -11.95 -20.20
C GLY A 190 7.34 -11.49 -19.32
N ALA A 191 7.57 -11.28 -18.02
CA ALA A 191 6.55 -10.77 -17.11
C ALA A 191 6.60 -9.24 -16.94
N ARG A 192 7.73 -8.59 -17.25
CA ARG A 192 7.95 -7.16 -16.94
C ARG A 192 6.88 -6.24 -17.50
N GLY A 193 6.55 -6.35 -18.79
CA GLY A 193 5.53 -5.48 -19.40
C GLY A 193 4.16 -5.61 -18.73
N ARG A 194 3.81 -6.83 -18.31
CA ARG A 194 2.55 -7.08 -17.59
C ARG A 194 2.58 -6.52 -16.17
N VAL A 195 3.67 -6.76 -15.45
CA VAL A 195 3.87 -6.23 -14.08
C VAL A 195 3.88 -4.70 -14.11
N HIS A 196 4.60 -4.09 -15.05
CA HIS A 196 4.63 -2.65 -15.26
C HIS A 196 3.24 -2.05 -15.50
N GLY A 197 2.49 -2.62 -16.46
CA GLY A 197 1.12 -2.16 -16.75
C GLY A 197 0.18 -2.33 -15.56
N GLN A 198 0.37 -3.38 -14.76
CA GLN A 198 -0.42 -3.62 -13.55
C GLN A 198 -0.07 -2.62 -12.44
N ILE A 199 1.20 -2.28 -12.22
CA ILE A 199 1.63 -1.24 -11.28
C ILE A 199 1.01 0.10 -11.65
N ALA A 200 1.13 0.51 -12.92
CA ALA A 200 0.55 1.75 -13.42
C ALA A 200 -0.96 1.79 -13.20
N ARG A 201 -1.66 0.68 -13.47
CA ARG A 201 -3.10 0.57 -13.27
C ARG A 201 -3.50 0.71 -11.80
N LEU A 202 -2.82 0.03 -10.88
CA LEU A 202 -3.17 0.10 -9.45
C LEU A 202 -2.81 1.46 -8.85
N ASN A 203 -1.67 2.06 -9.22
CA ASN A 203 -1.31 3.41 -8.77
C ASN A 203 -2.29 4.47 -9.28
N ALA A 204 -2.72 4.40 -10.55
CA ALA A 204 -3.72 5.31 -11.09
C ALA A 204 -5.07 5.22 -10.36
N GLU A 205 -5.50 4.01 -9.97
CA GLU A 205 -6.72 3.83 -9.17
C GLU A 205 -6.54 4.33 -7.74
N SER A 206 -5.37 4.13 -7.12
CA SER A 206 -5.07 4.69 -5.79
C SER A 206 -5.13 6.22 -5.80
N GLU A 207 -4.46 6.86 -6.77
CA GLU A 207 -4.46 8.31 -6.92
C GLU A 207 -5.87 8.85 -7.19
N ARG A 208 -6.63 8.18 -8.05
CA ARG A 208 -8.03 8.54 -8.33
C ARG A 208 -8.89 8.45 -7.07
N LEU A 209 -8.81 7.35 -6.34
CA LEU A 209 -9.58 7.15 -5.12
C LEU A 209 -9.25 8.21 -4.07
N VAL A 210 -7.95 8.44 -3.81
CA VAL A 210 -7.51 9.42 -2.83
C VAL A 210 -7.99 10.83 -3.19
N ARG A 211 -7.89 11.22 -4.48
CA ARG A 211 -8.42 12.50 -4.96
C ARG A 211 -9.92 12.63 -4.75
N GLU A 212 -10.68 11.57 -5.00
CA GLU A 212 -12.15 11.56 -4.84
C GLU A 212 -12.58 11.63 -3.38
N ARG A 213 -11.80 11.07 -2.45
CA ARG A 213 -12.08 11.15 -1.01
C ARG A 213 -11.72 12.52 -0.42
N GLY A 214 -10.64 13.14 -0.90
CA GLY A 214 -10.20 14.47 -0.48
C GLY A 214 -9.64 14.55 0.95
N ASP A 215 -9.47 13.41 1.61
CA ASP A 215 -9.12 13.30 3.02
C ASP A 215 -7.90 12.40 3.29
N CYS A 216 -7.23 11.99 2.21
CA CYS A 216 -6.00 11.22 2.19
C CYS A 216 -5.01 11.90 1.23
N VAL A 217 -3.74 11.54 1.30
CA VAL A 217 -2.70 12.04 0.41
C VAL A 217 -2.06 10.86 -0.34
N PHE A 218 -2.06 10.90 -1.66
CA PHE A 218 -1.36 9.90 -2.47
C PHE A 218 0.07 10.35 -2.68
N VAL A 219 1.03 9.54 -2.24
CA VAL A 219 2.45 9.82 -2.39
C VAL A 219 3.01 8.93 -3.50
N PRO A 220 3.24 9.45 -4.72
CA PRO A 220 3.75 8.64 -5.80
C PRO A 220 5.15 8.13 -5.47
N PHE A 221 5.44 6.90 -5.89
CA PHE A 221 6.83 6.45 -5.91
C PHE A 221 7.58 7.29 -6.94
N PRO A 222 8.73 7.90 -6.61
CA PRO A 222 9.40 8.82 -7.51
C PRO A 222 9.88 8.03 -8.74
N GLU A 223 9.50 8.48 -9.92
CA GLU A 223 10.19 8.04 -11.12
C GLU A 223 11.62 8.56 -11.00
N PRO A 224 12.65 7.71 -10.92
CA PRO A 224 13.98 8.23 -11.00
C PRO A 224 14.10 8.86 -12.36
N GLU A 225 14.53 10.11 -12.37
CA GLU A 225 14.96 10.75 -13.61
C GLU A 225 15.87 9.80 -14.39
N PRO A 226 15.85 9.83 -15.73
CA PRO A 226 16.90 9.21 -16.50
C PRO A 226 18.22 9.90 -16.09
N ALA A 227 18.90 9.34 -15.09
CA ALA A 227 20.03 9.98 -14.45
C ALA A 227 21.00 10.52 -15.51
N VAL A 228 21.25 11.82 -15.47
CA VAL A 228 22.46 12.42 -16.06
C VAL A 228 23.62 11.61 -15.51
N GLY A 229 24.21 10.77 -16.36
CA GLY A 229 25.15 9.74 -15.93
C GLY A 229 24.45 8.48 -15.39
N SER A 230 23.84 7.70 -16.28
CA SER A 230 23.47 6.32 -15.99
C SER A 230 24.72 5.48 -15.72
N ALA A 231 25.27 5.55 -14.50
CA ALA A 231 26.22 4.57 -13.99
C ALA A 231 25.48 3.24 -13.83
N ARG A 232 25.30 2.54 -14.96
CA ARG A 232 24.86 1.16 -15.01
C ARG A 232 25.97 0.32 -14.37
N LEU A 233 25.88 0.03 -13.07
CA LEU A 233 26.63 -1.07 -12.50
C LEU A 233 26.12 -2.37 -13.14
N ASN A 234 26.87 -2.89 -14.10
CA ASN A 234 26.67 -4.18 -14.78
C ASN A 234 25.32 -4.36 -15.51
N GLY A 235 24.71 -3.28 -16.01
CA GLY A 235 23.44 -3.37 -16.75
C GLY A 235 22.25 -3.88 -15.92
N GLN A 236 22.31 -3.72 -14.59
CA GLN A 236 21.34 -4.33 -13.68
C GLN A 236 20.21 -3.36 -13.28
N LEU A 237 19.02 -3.96 -13.16
CA LEU A 237 17.79 -3.39 -12.64
C LEU A 237 17.93 -3.26 -11.10
N TRP A 238 17.28 -2.27 -10.49
CA TRP A 238 17.65 -1.62 -9.23
C TRP A 238 18.00 -2.55 -8.05
N SER A 239 18.80 -2.04 -7.10
CA SER A 239 18.99 -2.68 -5.80
C SER A 239 17.84 -2.33 -4.85
N TRP A 240 17.52 -3.24 -3.92
CA TRP A 240 16.53 -2.97 -2.87
C TRP A 240 16.89 -1.76 -2.01
N ARG A 241 18.18 -1.55 -1.72
CA ARG A 241 18.68 -0.32 -1.07
C ARG A 241 18.18 0.94 -1.79
N ARG A 242 18.30 1.00 -3.13
CA ARG A 242 17.88 2.17 -3.91
C ARG A 242 16.35 2.33 -3.92
N VAL A 243 15.60 1.24 -3.94
CA VAL A 243 14.14 1.28 -3.77
C VAL A 243 13.79 1.90 -2.41
N HIS A 244 14.42 1.44 -1.33
CA HIS A 244 14.15 1.95 0.01
C HIS A 244 14.49 3.43 0.17
N GLU A 245 15.62 3.86 -0.40
CA GLU A 245 16.07 5.24 -0.41
C GLU A 245 15.09 6.16 -1.15
N LEU A 246 14.71 5.80 -2.38
CA LEU A 246 13.76 6.56 -3.19
C LEU A 246 12.38 6.65 -2.54
N TRP A 247 11.91 5.54 -1.98
CA TRP A 247 10.61 5.53 -1.33
C TRP A 247 10.59 6.39 -0.07
N ALA A 248 11.67 6.33 0.73
CA ALA A 248 11.82 7.19 1.90
C ALA A 248 11.82 8.67 1.47
N ALA A 249 12.59 9.02 0.43
CA ALA A 249 12.70 10.38 -0.09
C ALA A 249 11.36 10.98 -0.55
N SER A 250 10.43 10.17 -1.04
CA SER A 250 9.07 10.63 -1.36
C SER A 250 8.15 10.72 -0.15
N LEU A 251 8.31 9.83 0.84
CA LEU A 251 7.37 9.72 1.96
C LEU A 251 7.63 10.75 3.05
N TRP A 252 8.90 10.96 3.44
CA TRP A 252 9.20 11.80 4.60
C TRP A 252 8.74 13.26 4.46
N PRO A 253 8.85 13.94 3.30
CA PRO A 253 8.43 15.34 3.19
C PRO A 253 6.92 15.50 3.38
N GLU A 254 6.14 14.60 2.78
CA GLU A 254 4.68 14.59 2.92
C GLU A 254 4.25 14.23 4.33
N LEU A 255 4.99 13.33 4.99
CA LEU A 255 4.72 12.97 6.37
C LEU A 255 4.96 14.16 7.32
N VAL A 256 6.05 14.90 7.16
CA VAL A 256 6.29 16.16 7.90
C VAL A 256 5.14 17.13 7.68
N ARG A 257 4.74 17.35 6.43
CA ARG A 257 3.67 18.30 6.08
C ARG A 257 2.36 17.96 6.80
N VAL A 258 1.90 16.71 6.74
CA VAL A 258 0.62 16.34 7.38
C VAL A 258 0.68 16.36 8.90
N LEU A 259 1.84 16.03 9.49
CA LEU A 259 2.02 16.06 10.93
C LEU A 259 2.04 17.51 11.46
N ASP A 260 2.60 18.45 10.70
CA ASP A 260 2.57 19.88 11.03
C ASP A 260 1.16 20.48 10.90
N GLU A 261 0.36 20.03 9.93
CA GLU A 261 -1.05 20.45 9.77
C GLU A 261 -1.97 19.96 10.90
N SER A 262 -1.56 18.91 11.62
CA SER A 262 -2.35 18.25 12.66
C SER A 262 -1.91 18.61 14.09
N SER A 263 -0.78 19.32 14.25
CA SER A 263 -0.18 19.68 15.55
C SER A 263 -0.65 21.02 16.10
#